data_AF-A0A1V5A9S3-F1
#
_entry.id   AF-A0A1V5A9S3-F1
#
_cell.length_a   1.000
_cell.length_b   1.000
_cell.length_c   1.000
_cell.angle_alpha   90.00
_cell.angle_beta   90.00
_cell.angle_gamma   90.00
#
_symmetry.space_group_name_H-M   'P 1'
#
loop_
_entity.id
_entity.type
_entity.pdbx_description
1 polymer ?
#
loop_
_entity_poly.entity_id
_entity_poly.type
_entity_poly.pdbx_seq_one_letter_code
_entity_poly.pdbx_strand_id
1 'polypeptide(L)' 'MHEITQETLDHLPDPIAKLVWEKWIAEGKARLVTHCEVTACQTVSK' A
#
# COMPACT_ATOMS: atom_id res chain seq x y z
N MET A 1 11.76 2.86 -0.55
CA MET A 1 10.65 2.57 0.38
C MET A 1 9.48 2.18 -0.49
N HIS A 2 8.88 1.02 -0.26
CA HIS A 2 7.82 0.52 -1.13
C HIS A 2 6.45 0.97 -0.64
N GLU A 3 5.58 1.39 -1.54
CA GLU A 3 4.22 1.80 -1.23
C GLU A 3 3.26 0.79 -1.87
N ILE A 4 2.30 0.30 -1.08
CA ILE A 4 1.24 -0.59 -1.58
C ILE A 4 -0.11 -0.06 -1.13
N THR A 5 -1.09 -0.08 -2.01
CA THR A 5 -2.47 0.24 -1.63
C THR A 5 -3.11 -0.92 -0.92
N GLN A 6 -4.03 -0.61 0.01
CA GLN A 6 -4.82 -1.64 0.68
C GLN A 6 -5.58 -2.54 -0.31
N GLU A 7 -6.08 -1.96 -1.41
CA GLU A 7 -6.70 -2.71 -2.50
C GLU A 7 -5.71 -3.70 -3.14
N THR A 8 -4.52 -3.24 -3.53
CA THR A 8 -3.51 -4.14 -4.10
C THR A 8 -3.12 -5.24 -3.13
N LEU A 9 -2.94 -4.93 -1.84
CA LEU A 9 -2.59 -5.92 -0.82
C LEU A 9 -3.69 -6.98 -0.61
N ASP A 10 -4.96 -6.57 -0.69
CA ASP A 10 -6.12 -7.46 -0.51
C ASP A 10 -6.41 -8.30 -1.76
N HIS A 11 -6.17 -7.75 -2.95
CA HIS A 11 -6.36 -8.41 -4.25
C HIS A 11 -5.15 -9.26 -4.71
N LEU A 12 -4.11 -9.39 -3.89
CA LEU A 12 -2.96 -10.23 -4.24
C LEU A 12 -3.38 -11.70 -4.38
N PRO A 13 -3.16 -12.33 -5.55
CA PRO A 13 -3.52 -13.72 -5.77
C PRO A 13 -2.61 -14.69 -4.98
N ASP A 14 -1.41 -14.23 -4.63
CA ASP A 14 -0.41 -15.02 -3.90
C ASP A 14 -0.45 -14.73 -2.40
N PRO A 15 -0.83 -15.72 -1.56
CA PRO A 15 -0.86 -15.53 -0.11
C PRO A 15 0.54 -15.27 0.47
N ILE A 16 1.60 -15.74 -0.20
CA ILE A 16 2.99 -15.46 0.18
C ILE A 16 3.32 -13.98 -0.05
N ALA A 17 2.83 -13.39 -1.14
CA ALA A 17 3.10 -11.99 -1.43
C ALA A 17 2.50 -11.07 -0.35
N LYS A 18 1.31 -11.40 0.15
CA LYS A 18 0.68 -10.70 1.29
C LYS A 18 1.58 -10.73 2.53
N LEU A 19 2.08 -11.91 2.91
CA LEU A 19 2.99 -12.08 4.05
C LEU A 19 4.30 -11.29 3.90
N VAL A 20 4.86 -11.22 2.69
CA VAL A 20 6.07 -10.45 2.40
C VAL A 20 5.80 -8.95 2.60
N TRP A 21 4.67 -8.45 2.10
CA TRP A 21 4.27 -7.06 2.28
C TRP A 21 4.02 -6.73 3.75
N GLU A 22 3.29 -7.57 4.47
CA GLU A 22 3.07 -7.40 5.91
C GLU A 22 4.38 -7.36 6.70
N LYS A 23 5.32 -8.26 6.38
CA LYS A 23 6.68 -8.25 6.95
C LYS A 23 7.43 -6.97 6.63
N TRP A 24 7.36 -6.47 5.39
CA TRP A 24 8.01 -5.23 5.00
C TRP A 24 7.40 -4.00 5.67
N ILE A 25 6.08 -3.98 5.89
CA ILE A 25 5.39 -2.91 6.62
C ILE A 25 5.83 -2.92 8.08
N ALA A 26 5.88 -4.10 8.71
CA ALA A 26 6.36 -4.26 10.09
C ALA A 26 7.84 -3.86 10.25
N GLU A 27 8.68 -4.14 9.24
CA GLU A 27 10.08 -3.71 9.20
C GLU A 27 10.27 -2.23 8.81
N GLY A 28 9.21 -1.50 8.47
CA GLY A 28 9.29 -0.11 7.98
C GLY A 28 9.92 0.04 6.58
N LYS A 29 10.08 -1.06 5.84
CA LYS A 29 10.58 -1.09 4.46
C LYS A 29 9.47 -0.77 3.45
N ALA A 30 8.23 -1.06 3.82
CA ALA A 30 7.04 -0.73 3.08
C ALA A 30 6.06 0.14 3.89
N ARG A 31 5.21 0.88 3.18
CA ARG A 31 4.10 1.63 3.74
C ARG A 31 2.81 1.21 3.05
N LEU A 32 1.81 0.91 3.87
CA LEU A 32 0.45 0.74 3.41
C LEU A 32 -0.12 2.14 3.18
N VAL A 33 -0.37 2.49 1.93
CA VAL A 33 -1.02 3.75 1.57
C VAL A 33 -2.51 3.49 1.37
N THR A 34 -3.36 4.28 2.01
CA THR A 34 -4.80 4.19 1.77
C THR A 34 -5.18 5.03 0.55
N HIS A 35 -6.14 4.59 -0.25
CA HIS A 35 -6.60 5.31 -1.45
C HIS A 35 -6.95 6.79 -1.15
N CYS A 36 -7.41 7.10 0.07
CA CYS A 36 -7.66 8.47 0.49
C CYS A 36 -6.40 9.37 0.43
N GLU A 37 -5.21 8.83 0.69
CA GLU A 37 -3.95 9.58 0.59
C GLU A 37 -3.52 9.76 -0.88
N VAL A 38 -3.78 8.77 -1.74
CA VAL A 38 -3.45 8.83 -3.17
C VAL A 38 -4.34 9.86 -3.89
N THR A 39 -5.62 9.92 -3.53
CA THR A 39 -6.61 10.80 -4.19
C THR A 39 -6.63 12.20 -3.58
N ALA A 40 -6.32 12.36 -2.29
CA ALA A 40 -6.13 13.69 -1.68
C ALA A 40 -4.95 14.47 -2.30
N CYS A 41 -3.96 13.78 -2.88
CA CYS A 41 -2.86 14.42 -3.61
C CYS A 41 -3.18 14.83 -5.06
N GLN A 42 -4.34 14.43 -5.61
CA GLN A 42 -4.75 14.87 -6.96
C GLN A 42 -5.84 15.95 -6.94
N THR A 43 -6.33 16.33 -5.76
CA THR A 43 -7.39 17.35 -5.61
C THR A 43 -6.87 18.65 -4.98
N VAL A 44 -5.71 19.13 -5.43
CA VAL A 44 -5.45 20.58 -5.49
C VAL A 44 -5.53 20.98 -6.96
N SER A 45 -6.77 21.00 -7.46
CA SER A 45 -7.10 21.86 -8.58
C SER A 45 -7.45 23.23 -7.99
N LYS A 46 -6.59 24.22 -8.21
CA LYS A 46 -6.97 25.62 -8.16
C LYS A 46 -6.40 26.31 -9.39
#